data_AF-A0A3A2ZEL1-F1
#
_entry.id   AF-A0A3A2ZEL1-F1
#
_cell.length_a   1.000
_cell.length_b   1.000
_cell.length_c   1.000
_cell.angle_alpha   90.00
_cell.angle_beta   90.00
_cell.angle_gamma   90.00
#
_symmetry.space_group_name_H-M   'P 1'
#
loop_
_entity.id
_entity.type
_entity.pdbx_description
1 polymer ?
#
loop_
_entity_poly.entity_id
_entity_poly.type
_entity_poly.pdbx_seq_one_letter_code
_entity_poly.pdbx_strand_id
1 'polypeptide(L)'
;MSEPGPESIPTSADPRSRRPVKRRAVSPRSEHANQVDSLFRDPNKALKLPDASKPKTASSLPAPPEIVANVQGSSAGAGSGEFHVYKASRRREYERLRLMQDEVHREKAEDEWQKKREETKRKDEEKTEKNRKRRDKRKAAKKNNAGKTGGLMG
;
A
#
# COMPACT_ATOMS: atom_id res chain seq x y z
N MET A 1 52.19 34.24 16.55
CA MET A 1 51.14 33.37 17.13
C MET A 1 51.38 31.98 16.59
N SER A 2 51.73 31.04 17.46
CA SER A 2 52.18 29.70 17.06
C SER A 2 51.01 28.87 16.52
N GLU A 3 51.25 28.18 15.41
CA GLU A 3 50.30 27.23 14.82
C GLU A 3 49.92 26.15 15.85
N PRO A 4 48.64 25.76 15.96
CA PRO A 4 48.26 24.65 16.82
C PRO A 4 48.88 23.37 16.27
N GLY A 5 49.84 22.80 17.01
CA GLY A 5 50.50 21.55 16.69
C GLY A 5 49.54 20.35 16.61
N PRO A 6 50.00 19.21 16.08
CA PRO A 6 49.17 18.03 15.74
C PRO A 6 48.42 17.39 16.91
N GLU A 7 48.67 17.83 18.14
CA GLU A 7 48.01 17.33 19.35
C GLU A 7 46.62 17.95 19.61
N SER A 8 46.22 18.99 18.85
CA SER A 8 44.93 19.66 19.05
C SER A 8 43.79 19.11 18.19
N ILE A 9 44.02 18.04 17.40
CA ILE A 9 42.95 17.42 16.63
C ILE A 9 42.07 16.65 17.63
N PRO A 10 40.79 17.00 17.79
CA PRO A 10 39.91 16.24 18.66
C PRO A 10 39.94 14.79 18.21
N THR A 11 40.22 13.86 19.13
CA THR A 11 40.37 12.41 18.88
C THR A 11 39.18 11.76 18.18
N SER A 12 38.05 12.46 18.06
CA SER A 12 36.90 12.10 17.23
C SER A 12 37.14 12.23 15.71
N ALA A 13 38.19 12.92 15.27
CA ALA A 13 38.50 13.19 13.86
C ALA A 13 39.77 12.45 13.37
N ASP A 14 40.42 11.65 14.22
CA ASP A 14 41.60 10.87 13.84
C ASP A 14 41.21 9.61 13.03
N PRO A 15 41.63 9.48 11.75
CA PRO A 15 41.33 8.32 10.90
C PRO A 15 41.98 7.02 11.37
N ARG A 16 42.97 7.06 12.27
CA ARG A 16 43.57 5.88 12.91
C ARG A 16 42.77 5.38 14.11
N SER A 17 41.85 6.19 14.63
CA SER A 17 41.00 5.81 15.75
C SER A 17 39.88 4.87 15.27
N ARG A 18 39.83 3.66 15.86
CA ARG A 18 38.76 2.67 15.62
C ARG A 18 37.55 2.89 16.53
N ARG A 19 37.40 4.11 17.08
CA ARG A 19 36.23 4.42 17.90
C ARG A 19 34.99 4.44 17.00
N PRO A 20 33.89 3.81 17.40
CA PRO A 20 32.65 3.88 16.63
C PRO A 20 32.20 5.34 16.54
N VAL A 21 32.24 5.90 15.34
CA VAL A 21 31.76 7.27 15.10
C VAL A 21 30.26 7.28 15.39
N LYS A 22 29.80 8.22 16.21
CA LYS A 22 28.37 8.37 16.51
C LYS A 22 27.64 8.61 15.18
N ARG A 23 26.84 7.63 14.72
CA ARG A 23 26.05 7.78 13.50
C ARG A 23 25.21 9.03 13.65
N ARG A 24 25.37 9.98 12.73
CA ARG A 24 24.50 11.15 12.70
C ARG A 24 23.07 10.66 12.46
N ALA A 25 22.12 11.08 13.29
CA ALA A 25 20.72 10.81 13.04
C ALA A 25 20.36 11.51 11.72
N VAL A 26 20.17 10.72 10.67
CA VAL A 26 19.87 11.26 9.35
C VAL A 26 18.44 11.78 9.42
N SER A 27 18.27 13.09 9.23
CA SER A 27 16.94 13.67 9.09
C SER A 27 16.28 13.10 7.82
N PRO A 28 14.93 13.00 7.76
CA PRO A 28 14.25 12.55 6.55
C PRO A 28 14.70 13.32 5.30
N ARG A 29 14.90 14.64 5.44
CA ARG A 29 15.40 15.50 4.36
C ARG A 29 16.79 15.09 3.87
N SER A 30 17.70 14.74 4.77
CA SER A 30 19.04 14.27 4.40
C SER A 30 19.02 12.87 3.79
N GLU A 31 18.10 11.98 4.18
CA GLU A 31 17.94 10.67 3.51
C GLU A 31 17.49 10.85 2.06
N HIS A 32 16.48 11.70 1.84
CA HIS A 32 16.03 12.05 0.49
C HIS A 32 17.14 12.71 -0.34
N ALA A 33 17.90 13.65 0.23
CA ALA A 33 19.01 14.29 -0.47
C ALA A 33 20.07 13.26 -0.93
N ASN A 34 20.47 12.35 -0.03
CA ASN A 34 21.42 11.29 -0.37
C ASN A 34 20.90 10.35 -1.48
N GLN A 35 19.60 10.03 -1.45
CA GLN A 35 18.98 9.20 -2.48
C GLN A 35 18.97 9.93 -3.83
N VAL A 36 18.66 11.22 -3.83
CA VAL A 36 18.67 12.08 -5.02
C VAL A 36 20.09 12.20 -5.60
N ASP A 37 21.10 12.45 -4.76
CA ASP A 37 22.51 12.50 -5.18
C ASP A 37 22.96 11.18 -5.80
N SER A 38 22.53 10.04 -5.23
CA SER A 38 22.83 8.73 -5.78
C SER A 38 22.16 8.48 -7.14
N LEU A 39 20.96 9.02 -7.38
CA LEU A 39 20.26 8.89 -8.66
C LEU A 39 20.89 9.79 -9.73
N PHE A 40 21.33 11.00 -9.37
CA PHE A 40 21.98 11.93 -10.28
C PHE A 40 23.41 11.55 -10.67
N ARG A 41 24.04 10.61 -9.96
CA ARG A 41 25.36 10.08 -10.34
C ARG A 41 25.36 9.47 -11.74
N ASP A 42 24.27 8.81 -12.13
CA ASP A 42 24.08 8.18 -13.44
C ASP A 42 22.70 8.53 -14.03
N PRO A 43 22.52 9.72 -14.64
CA PRO A 43 21.20 10.20 -15.07
C PRO A 43 20.61 9.42 -16.26
N ASN A 44 21.45 8.74 -17.05
CA ASN A 44 21.02 7.94 -18.21
C ASN A 44 20.53 6.54 -17.83
N LYS A 45 20.64 6.13 -16.56
CA LYS A 45 20.24 4.80 -16.11
C LYS A 45 18.71 4.72 -15.99
N ALA A 46 18.11 3.74 -16.68
CA ALA A 46 16.68 3.50 -16.58
C ALA A 46 16.25 3.18 -15.12
N LEU A 47 15.25 3.89 -14.63
CA LEU A 47 14.69 3.69 -13.30
C LEU A 47 13.77 2.46 -13.30
N LYS A 48 14.11 1.46 -12.48
CA LYS A 48 13.25 0.30 -12.24
C LYS A 48 12.30 0.61 -11.09
N LEU A 49 11.11 1.10 -11.41
CA LEU A 49 10.05 1.23 -10.42
C LEU A 49 9.55 -0.17 -10.05
N PRO A 50 9.25 -0.43 -8.76
CA PRO A 50 8.64 -1.69 -8.38
C PRO A 50 7.23 -1.78 -9.00
N ASP A 51 6.93 -2.93 -9.59
CA ASP A 51 5.56 -3.23 -10.00
C ASP A 51 4.63 -3.27 -8.78
N ALA A 52 3.34 -3.02 -9.02
CA ALA A 52 2.33 -3.13 -7.98
C ALA A 52 2.37 -4.53 -7.36
N SER A 53 2.43 -4.61 -6.03
CA SER A 53 2.44 -5.88 -5.32
C SER A 53 1.14 -6.64 -5.60
N LYS A 54 1.23 -7.78 -6.29
CA LYS A 54 0.09 -8.66 -6.51
C LYS A 54 -0.30 -9.31 -5.17
N PRO A 55 -1.58 -9.30 -4.78
CA PRO A 55 -1.99 -9.99 -3.56
C PRO A 55 -1.71 -11.49 -3.72
N LYS A 56 -1.31 -12.13 -2.63
CA LYS A 56 -1.17 -13.59 -2.60
C LYS A 56 -2.57 -14.19 -2.61
N THR A 57 -2.90 -14.88 -3.68
CA THR A 57 -4.16 -15.58 -3.88
C THR A 57 -3.95 -17.10 -3.92
N ALA A 58 -5.02 -17.88 -3.83
CA ALA A 58 -5.00 -19.33 -4.03
C ALA A 58 -4.40 -19.69 -5.40
N SER A 59 -4.60 -18.84 -6.43
CA SER A 59 -3.98 -18.99 -7.75
C SER A 59 -2.48 -18.65 -7.79
N SER A 60 -1.96 -17.97 -6.76
CA SER A 60 -0.51 -17.73 -6.62
C SER A 60 0.23 -18.95 -6.08
N LEU A 61 -0.47 -19.95 -5.54
CA LEU A 61 0.15 -21.21 -5.14
C LEU A 61 0.46 -22.06 -6.37
N PRO A 62 1.55 -22.86 -6.33
CA PRO A 62 1.82 -23.80 -7.40
C PRO A 62 0.67 -24.80 -7.51
N ALA A 63 0.21 -25.04 -8.75
CA ALA A 63 -0.82 -26.02 -9.01
C ALA A 63 -0.37 -27.41 -8.51
N PRO A 64 -1.30 -28.23 -8.00
CA PRO A 64 -0.98 -29.61 -7.66
C PRO A 64 -0.47 -30.34 -8.93
N PRO A 65 0.60 -31.15 -8.83
CA PRO A 65 1.11 -31.88 -9.99
C PRO A 65 0.06 -32.85 -10.51
N GLU A 66 -0.12 -32.90 -11.83
CA GLU A 66 -1.12 -33.76 -12.47
C GLU A 66 -0.80 -35.25 -12.34
N ILE A 67 0.49 -35.61 -12.41
CA ILE A 67 0.95 -36.99 -12.32
C ILE A 67 1.97 -37.10 -11.19
N VAL A 68 1.68 -37.99 -10.24
CA VAL A 68 2.60 -38.37 -9.17
C VAL A 68 3.24 -39.70 -9.57
N ALA A 69 4.50 -39.66 -9.99
CA ALA A 69 5.20 -40.84 -10.53
C ALA A 69 5.68 -41.82 -9.45
N ASN A 70 5.72 -41.41 -8.18
CA ASN A 70 6.30 -42.16 -7.08
C ASN A 70 5.25 -42.79 -6.13
N VAL A 71 4.08 -43.15 -6.65
CA VAL A 71 3.01 -43.78 -5.86
C VAL A 71 3.33 -45.26 -5.64
N GLN A 72 3.58 -45.62 -4.38
CA GLN A 72 3.72 -47.02 -3.96
C GLN A 72 2.35 -47.72 -3.97
N GLY A 73 2.30 -49.03 -4.21
CA GLY A 73 1.05 -49.79 -4.33
C GLY A 73 0.13 -49.66 -3.10
N SER A 74 -1.19 -49.77 -3.31
CA SER A 74 -2.21 -49.46 -2.30
C SER A 74 -2.17 -50.34 -1.04
N SER A 75 -1.61 -51.54 -1.12
CA SER A 75 -1.44 -52.47 0.02
C SER A 75 -0.04 -52.44 0.63
N ALA A 76 0.86 -51.62 0.09
CA ALA A 76 2.22 -51.55 0.57
C ALA A 76 2.30 -50.72 1.87
N GLY A 77 3.17 -51.12 2.80
CA GLY A 77 3.31 -50.48 4.12
C GLY A 77 3.86 -49.05 4.06
N ALA A 78 3.73 -48.32 5.18
CA ALA A 78 4.24 -46.97 5.29
C ALA A 78 5.78 -46.93 5.22
N GLY A 79 6.32 -46.25 4.21
CA GLY A 79 7.75 -46.00 4.08
C GLY A 79 8.23 -44.87 5.01
N SER A 80 9.55 -44.77 5.22
CA SER A 80 10.16 -43.74 6.08
C SER A 80 9.93 -42.30 5.57
N GLY A 81 9.71 -42.12 4.27
CA GLY A 81 9.44 -40.82 3.64
C GLY A 81 7.96 -40.40 3.68
N GLU A 82 7.03 -41.30 3.98
CA GLU A 82 5.58 -41.06 3.84
C GLU A 82 5.10 -39.95 4.79
N PHE A 83 5.67 -39.89 6.00
CA PHE A 83 5.39 -38.81 6.95
C PHE A 83 5.71 -37.42 6.37
N HIS A 84 6.83 -37.28 5.66
CA HIS A 84 7.24 -36.01 5.09
C HIS A 84 6.39 -35.62 3.88
N VAL A 85 5.97 -36.60 3.07
CA VAL A 85 5.03 -36.38 1.96
C VAL A 85 3.71 -35.83 2.50
N TYR A 86 3.15 -36.48 3.53
CA TYR A 86 1.93 -36.01 4.19
C TYR A 86 2.09 -34.62 4.81
N LYS A 87 3.19 -34.36 5.52
CA LYS A 87 3.46 -33.05 6.12
C LYS A 87 3.51 -31.94 5.06
N ALA A 88 4.14 -32.21 3.92
CA ALA A 88 4.21 -31.26 2.81
C ALA A 88 2.86 -31.06 2.13
N SER A 89 2.11 -32.13 1.83
CA SER A 89 0.79 -32.04 1.19
C SER A 89 -0.22 -31.32 2.08
N ARG A 90 -0.27 -31.66 3.37
CA ARG A 90 -1.13 -31.01 4.37
C ARG A 90 -0.81 -29.52 4.50
N ARG A 91 0.47 -29.14 4.55
CA ARG A 91 0.87 -27.73 4.62
C ARG A 91 0.40 -26.94 3.40
N ARG A 92 0.60 -27.50 2.20
CA ARG A 92 0.12 -26.88 0.94
C ARG A 92 -1.39 -26.72 0.94
N GLU A 93 -2.12 -27.74 1.39
CA GLU A 93 -3.58 -27.72 1.39
C GLU A 93 -4.15 -26.72 2.40
N TYR A 94 -3.58 -26.64 3.60
CA TYR A 94 -3.99 -25.63 4.59
C TYR A 94 -3.70 -24.21 4.12
N GLU A 95 -2.56 -23.99 3.46
CA GLU A 95 -2.25 -22.69 2.86
C GLU A 95 -3.26 -22.35 1.75
N ARG A 96 -3.61 -23.31 0.90
CA ARG A 96 -4.63 -23.14 -0.16
C ARG A 96 -6.00 -22.80 0.42
N LEU A 97 -6.48 -23.57 1.40
CA LEU A 97 -7.77 -23.33 2.05
C LEU A 97 -7.80 -21.98 2.77
N ARG A 98 -6.72 -21.61 3.45
CA ARG A 98 -6.60 -20.31 4.10
C ARG A 98 -6.71 -19.16 3.10
N LEU A 99 -5.94 -19.20 2.01
CA LEU A 99 -5.97 -18.15 0.99
C LEU A 99 -7.34 -18.03 0.34
N MET A 100 -7.99 -19.16 0.05
CA MET A 100 -9.36 -19.18 -0.48
C MET A 100 -10.37 -18.54 0.49
N GLN A 101 -10.27 -18.83 1.79
CA GLN A 101 -11.13 -18.21 2.80
C GLN A 101 -10.86 -16.71 2.96
N ASP A 102 -9.59 -16.32 2.98
CA ASP A 102 -9.16 -14.92 3.08
C ASP A 102 -9.65 -14.10 1.86
N GLU A 103 -9.63 -14.68 0.67
CA GLU A 103 -10.19 -14.08 -0.56
C GLU A 103 -11.69 -13.85 -0.45
N VAL A 104 -12.46 -14.89 -0.10
CA VAL A 104 -13.92 -14.79 0.05
C VAL A 104 -14.29 -13.75 1.10
N HIS A 105 -13.54 -13.68 2.20
CA HIS A 105 -13.76 -12.67 3.23
C HIS A 105 -13.46 -11.27 2.69
N ARG A 106 -12.36 -11.09 1.96
CA ARG A 106 -11.99 -9.80 1.37
C ARG A 106 -13.00 -9.33 0.33
N GLU A 107 -13.47 -10.21 -0.53
CA GLU A 107 -14.48 -9.91 -1.55
C GLU A 107 -15.79 -9.43 -0.89
N LYS A 108 -16.28 -10.17 0.10
CA LYS A 108 -17.48 -9.77 0.86
C LYS A 108 -17.31 -8.42 1.55
N ALA A 109 -16.16 -8.19 2.18
CA ALA A 109 -15.87 -6.93 2.87
C ALA A 109 -15.81 -5.75 1.88
N GLU A 110 -15.23 -5.95 0.69
CA GLU A 110 -15.19 -4.94 -0.37
C GLU A 110 -16.61 -4.64 -0.89
N ASP A 111 -17.42 -5.66 -1.15
CA ASP A 111 -18.80 -5.49 -1.61
C ASP A 111 -19.65 -4.72 -0.59
N GLU A 112 -19.54 -5.05 0.69
CA GLU A 112 -20.22 -4.35 1.78
C GLU A 112 -19.75 -2.90 1.87
N TRP A 113 -18.45 -2.66 1.74
CA TRP A 113 -17.88 -1.33 1.76
C TRP A 113 -18.35 -0.47 0.58
N GLN A 114 -18.35 -1.02 -0.63
CA GLN A 114 -18.82 -0.34 -1.83
C GLN A 114 -20.30 0.01 -1.72
N LYS A 115 -21.15 -0.93 -1.31
CA LYS A 115 -22.58 -0.68 -1.08
C LYS A 115 -22.80 0.47 -0.08
N LYS A 116 -22.10 0.42 1.06
CA LYS A 116 -22.20 1.47 2.08
C LYS A 116 -21.71 2.83 1.57
N ARG A 117 -20.65 2.84 0.75
CA ARG A 117 -20.10 4.05 0.15
C ARG A 117 -21.07 4.67 -0.86
N GLU A 118 -21.68 3.86 -1.71
CA GLU A 118 -22.69 4.28 -2.68
C GLU A 118 -23.95 4.81 -1.99
N GLU A 119 -24.44 4.13 -0.95
CA GLU A 119 -25.58 4.61 -0.17
C GLU A 119 -25.30 5.96 0.50
N THR A 120 -24.10 6.12 1.06
CA THR A 120 -23.68 7.38 1.70
C THR A 120 -23.61 8.49 0.66
N LYS A 121 -22.98 8.21 -0.49
CA LYS A 121 -22.90 9.14 -1.62
C LYS A 121 -24.29 9.54 -2.11
N ARG A 122 -25.22 8.60 -2.27
CA ARG A 122 -26.60 8.86 -2.69
C ARG A 122 -27.34 9.75 -1.68
N LYS A 123 -27.22 9.46 -0.38
CA LYS A 123 -27.83 10.29 0.69
C LYS A 123 -27.28 11.72 0.68
N ASP A 124 -25.99 11.90 0.42
CA ASP A 124 -25.36 13.22 0.33
C ASP A 124 -25.79 13.96 -0.94
N GLU A 125 -25.90 13.27 -2.08
CA GLU A 125 -26.42 13.83 -3.33
C GLU A 125 -27.89 14.26 -3.19
N GLU A 126 -28.76 13.44 -2.58
CA GLU A 126 -30.16 13.79 -2.32
C GLU A 126 -30.29 15.04 -1.43
N LYS A 127 -29.48 15.12 -0.36
CA LYS A 127 -29.46 16.30 0.54
C LYS A 127 -28.95 17.54 -0.18
N THR A 128 -27.87 17.43 -0.94
CA THR A 128 -27.27 18.55 -1.67
C THR A 128 -28.19 19.04 -2.79
N GLU A 129 -28.89 18.14 -3.49
CA GLU A 129 -29.86 18.48 -4.53
C GLU A 129 -31.10 19.18 -3.93
N LYS A 130 -31.66 18.67 -2.82
CA LYS A 130 -32.76 19.33 -2.10
C LYS A 130 -32.37 20.74 -1.64
N ASN A 131 -31.16 20.91 -1.13
CA ASN A 131 -30.65 22.21 -0.72
C ASN A 131 -30.35 23.13 -1.90
N ARG A 132 -29.90 22.60 -3.04
CA ARG A 132 -29.72 23.34 -4.30
C ARG A 132 -31.07 23.84 -4.82
N LYS A 133 -32.07 22.96 -4.96
CA LYS A 133 -33.45 23.31 -5.34
C LYS A 133 -34.05 24.40 -4.44
N ARG A 134 -33.85 24.33 -3.12
CA ARG A 134 -34.28 25.37 -2.17
C ARG A 134 -33.58 26.71 -2.40
N ARG A 135 -32.26 26.72 -2.67
CA ARG A 135 -31.50 27.94 -2.98
C ARG A 135 -31.94 28.55 -4.30
N ASP A 136 -32.16 27.75 -5.34
CA ASP A 136 -32.56 28.24 -6.66
C ASP A 136 -33.97 28.83 -6.64
N LYS A 137 -34.91 28.21 -5.92
CA LYS A 137 -36.24 28.81 -5.66
C LYS A 137 -36.13 30.16 -4.95
N ARG A 138 -35.30 30.28 -3.91
CA ARG A 138 -35.07 31.56 -3.21
C ARG A 138 -34.42 32.62 -4.11
N LYS A 139 -33.46 32.23 -4.96
CA LYS A 139 -32.84 33.13 -5.95
C LYS A 139 -33.86 33.63 -6.98
N ALA A 140 -34.69 32.72 -7.51
CA ALA A 140 -35.75 33.07 -8.46
C ALA A 140 -36.78 34.05 -7.84
N ALA A 141 -37.23 33.79 -6.61
CA ALA A 141 -38.15 34.69 -5.90
C ALA A 141 -37.54 36.08 -5.67
N LYS A 142 -36.26 36.16 -5.28
CA LYS A 142 -35.54 37.44 -5.14
C LYS A 142 -35.43 38.19 -6.47
N LYS A 143 -35.12 37.50 -7.57
CA LYS A 143 -35.04 38.10 -8.90
C LYS A 143 -36.40 38.68 -9.34
N ASN A 144 -37.48 37.96 -9.09
CA ASN A 144 -38.84 38.41 -9.41
C ASN A 144 -39.27 39.62 -8.56
N ASN A 145 -38.93 39.66 -7.27
CA ASN A 145 -39.21 40.82 -6.42
C ASN A 145 -38.36 42.04 -6.79
N ALA A 146 -37.08 41.86 -7.13
CA ALA A 146 -36.21 42.95 -7.56
C ALA A 146 -36.67 43.59 -8.89
N GLY A 147 -37.19 42.78 -9.83
CA GLY A 147 -37.82 43.30 -11.06
C GLY A 147 -39.12 44.06 -10.79
N LYS A 148 -39.89 43.68 -9.76
CA LYS A 148 -41.14 44.34 -9.39
C LYS A 148 -40.93 45.68 -8.65
N THR A 149 -39.84 45.80 -7.88
CA THR A 149 -39.46 47.07 -7.24
C THR A 149 -38.79 48.05 -8.21
N GLY A 150 -38.12 47.55 -9.26
CA GLY A 150 -37.54 48.40 -10.31
C GLY A 150 -38.56 48.97 -11.30
N GLY A 151 -39.72 48.32 -11.47
CA GLY A 151 -40.81 48.78 -12.35
C GLY A 151 -41.82 49.73 -11.70
N LEU A 152 -41.69 50.03 -10.40
CA LEU A 152 -42.59 50.94 -9.67
C LEU A 152 -42.01 52.36 -9.48
N MET A 153 -40.82 52.62 -10.05
CA MET A 153 -40.12 53.92 -10.03
C MET A 153 -39.83 54.43 -11.46
N GLY A 154 -40.59 53.97 -12.46
CA GLY A 154 -40.53 54.44 -13.85
C GLY A 154 -41.84 55.08 -14.26
#